data_AF-A0A836B7S1-F1
#
_entry.id   AF-A0A836B7S1-F1
#
_cell.length_a   1.000
_cell.length_b   1.000
_cell.length_c   1.000
_cell.angle_alpha   90.00
_cell.angle_beta   90.00
_cell.angle_gamma   90.00
#
_symmetry.space_group_name_H-M   'P 1'
#
loop_
_entity.id
_entity.type
_entity.pdbx_description
1 polymer ?
#
loop_
_entity_poly.entity_id
_entity_poly.type
_entity_poly.pdbx_seq_one_letter_code
_entity_poly.pdbx_strand_id
1 'polypeptide(L)'
;MKLITGPLVHYSDVARIAGKKVVVVPAEDAGKLFTQFLKDSGLRKDVLGILVDPTTGRPPGDSAAAPFPNAEFAPYSAPEHKWNPYGTGLTRQWFGIPIYMLTETLANETSWRADYNALNDLKGGQHVARMQLPMEAVGNSSQCITEQRCLPVGGYGVWTAVPALPDPSYVKASARPITLVTAAIDSNSMFHDLTKGANTAMSGLITALVAMTLLVRANHTPTYTRQLAFAALPGEAFGYMGSKRLLYEMQLNSTFVRGLQLDLIDQVIDVNQVGSAFNASTNTSRFYLHTQATGGYGDASELVGAATAAATADGPLVQAAAASPSNPGIPPSPLMSFLRVKPGVAGMVLADFDAAFTSPYYQSEYDDGFNITVQALVDSSVLLARTLHGLAGSPDTPALELNRTTVRVLVAELAVCLILDDPGMRCSLASLLMNPDVDVYYDGSTSAAVKGYTGALSWVNSDPRASRSKPNLARFIYNYLGNLTAVPLPANRTNTTWEGAPCDTTVNVCPAPLACIGWRYGTKDPAGMGRCRNTTTLYFPAYSTRLSYGERKGSWRWWVDDAAAAWEAKYSWPTDPMWTESDWPERTPTLTIFQEESEATQIVTLVVGLVITFGTGIVSWLGVRAFEKHIKSH
;
A
#
# COMPACT_ATOMS: atom_id res chain seq x y z
N MET A 1 9.46 -28.35 1.55
CA MET A 1 10.11 -27.04 1.73
C MET A 1 11.50 -27.12 1.10
N LYS A 2 11.78 -26.38 0.03
CA LYS A 2 13.04 -26.52 -0.72
C LYS A 2 14.05 -25.49 -0.19
N LEU A 3 14.98 -25.95 0.63
CA LEU A 3 16.17 -25.19 0.97
C LEU A 3 16.98 -24.98 -0.32
N ILE A 4 17.30 -23.73 -0.65
CA ILE A 4 18.11 -23.41 -1.82
C ILE A 4 19.49 -23.00 -1.33
N THR A 5 20.54 -23.68 -1.79
CA THR A 5 21.93 -23.31 -1.55
C THR A 5 22.66 -23.30 -2.89
N GLY A 6 23.42 -22.25 -3.17
CA GLY A 6 24.25 -22.19 -4.37
C GLY A 6 25.36 -21.13 -4.28
N PRO A 7 26.41 -21.26 -5.11
CA PRO A 7 27.52 -20.32 -5.14
C PRO A 7 27.06 -18.93 -5.58
N LEU A 8 27.62 -17.91 -4.94
CA LEU A 8 27.43 -16.51 -5.31
C LEU A 8 28.16 -16.21 -6.62
N VAL A 9 27.44 -15.62 -7.58
CA VAL A 9 27.99 -15.22 -8.88
C VAL A 9 27.44 -13.84 -9.24
N HIS A 10 28.32 -12.92 -9.64
CA HIS A 10 27.90 -11.62 -10.16
C HIS A 10 27.12 -11.75 -11.46
N TYR A 11 26.15 -10.85 -11.68
CA TYR A 11 25.35 -10.82 -12.91
C TYR A 11 26.22 -10.77 -14.18
N SER A 12 27.32 -10.01 -14.15
CA SER A 12 28.30 -9.92 -15.24
C SER A 12 28.99 -11.25 -15.59
N ASP A 13 29.09 -12.17 -14.62
CA ASP A 13 29.76 -13.47 -14.76
C ASP A 13 28.79 -14.63 -15.08
N VAL A 14 27.48 -14.38 -15.11
CA VAL A 14 26.46 -15.42 -15.27
C VAL A 14 26.64 -16.27 -16.53
N ALA A 15 27.06 -15.65 -17.65
CA ALA A 15 27.30 -16.34 -18.91
C ALA A 15 28.64 -17.11 -18.93
N ARG A 16 29.61 -16.68 -18.12
CA ARG A 16 30.95 -17.28 -18.05
C ARG A 16 30.98 -18.49 -17.13
N ILE A 17 30.27 -18.42 -16.01
CA ILE A 17 30.29 -19.45 -14.96
C ILE A 17 29.13 -20.43 -15.17
N ALA A 18 29.44 -21.64 -15.61
CA ALA A 18 28.44 -22.70 -15.83
C ALA A 18 27.93 -23.31 -14.52
N GLY A 19 26.72 -23.86 -14.55
CA GLY A 19 26.13 -24.59 -13.43
C GLY A 19 25.20 -23.75 -12.56
N LYS A 20 24.74 -24.39 -11.47
CA LYS A 20 23.75 -23.81 -10.55
C LYS A 20 24.37 -22.72 -9.70
N LYS A 21 23.71 -21.55 -9.61
CA LYS A 21 24.23 -20.35 -8.93
C LYS A 21 23.14 -19.48 -8.33
N VAL A 22 23.52 -18.68 -7.34
CA VAL A 22 22.73 -17.56 -6.82
C VAL A 22 23.33 -16.28 -7.38
N VAL A 23 22.52 -15.51 -8.10
CA VAL A 23 23.00 -14.33 -8.85
C VAL A 23 22.91 -13.09 -7.98
N VAL A 24 24.02 -12.35 -7.90
CA VAL A 24 24.10 -11.02 -7.29
C VAL A 24 23.99 -10.00 -8.41
N VAL A 25 22.95 -9.18 -8.39
CA VAL A 25 22.65 -8.22 -9.45
C VAL A 25 22.55 -6.80 -8.87
N PRO A 26 23.21 -5.80 -9.49
CA PRO A 26 22.97 -4.40 -9.18
C PRO A 26 21.49 -4.02 -9.35
N ALA A 27 20.98 -3.18 -8.47
CA ALA A 27 19.61 -2.67 -8.54
C ALA A 27 19.26 -2.05 -9.90
N GLU A 28 20.21 -1.33 -10.51
CA GLU A 28 20.04 -0.73 -11.84
C GLU A 28 19.78 -1.75 -12.98
N ASP A 29 20.19 -3.01 -12.81
CA ASP A 29 20.08 -4.07 -13.80
C ASP A 29 19.07 -5.17 -13.42
N ALA A 30 18.52 -5.14 -12.20
CA ALA A 30 17.63 -6.17 -11.67
C ALA A 30 16.41 -6.41 -12.58
N GLY A 31 15.71 -5.35 -13.00
CA GLY A 31 14.54 -5.46 -13.89
C GLY A 31 14.85 -6.12 -15.25
N LYS A 32 16.07 -5.89 -15.79
CA LYS A 32 16.53 -6.55 -17.03
C LYS A 32 16.73 -8.04 -16.78
N LEU A 33 17.42 -8.40 -15.70
CA LEU A 33 17.64 -9.80 -15.32
C LEU A 33 16.31 -10.53 -15.09
N PHE A 34 15.35 -9.92 -14.39
CA PHE A 34 14.03 -10.50 -14.15
C PHE A 34 13.30 -10.81 -15.46
N THR A 35 13.29 -9.84 -16.38
CA THR A 35 12.66 -10.01 -17.70
C THR A 35 13.36 -11.09 -18.53
N GLN A 36 14.68 -11.15 -18.50
CA GLN A 36 15.47 -12.19 -19.19
C GLN A 36 15.23 -13.57 -18.59
N PHE A 37 15.24 -13.69 -17.26
CA PHE A 37 14.96 -14.94 -16.53
C PHE A 37 13.60 -15.51 -16.89
N LEU A 38 12.57 -14.67 -17.00
CA LEU A 38 11.24 -15.11 -17.42
C LEU A 38 11.16 -15.53 -18.91
N LYS A 39 12.14 -15.19 -19.75
CA LYS A 39 12.14 -15.56 -21.18
C LYS A 39 13.10 -16.71 -21.50
N ASP A 40 14.22 -16.81 -20.82
CA ASP A 40 15.29 -17.76 -21.11
C ASP A 40 15.22 -19.01 -20.22
N SER A 41 14.86 -20.15 -20.82
CA SER A 41 14.79 -21.44 -20.15
C SER A 41 16.14 -21.96 -19.62
N GLY A 42 17.26 -21.61 -20.27
CA GLY A 42 18.60 -21.97 -19.82
C GLY A 42 18.94 -21.23 -18.53
N LEU A 43 18.66 -19.93 -18.50
CA LEU A 43 18.86 -19.11 -17.30
C LEU A 43 18.03 -19.62 -16.13
N ARG A 44 16.77 -20.06 -16.35
CA ARG A 44 15.93 -20.66 -15.28
C ARG A 44 16.43 -21.99 -14.75
N LYS A 45 17.21 -22.74 -15.52
CA LYS A 45 17.79 -24.01 -15.09
C LYS A 45 18.99 -23.78 -14.17
N ASP A 46 19.76 -22.73 -14.44
CA ASP A 46 21.04 -22.45 -13.80
C ASP A 46 20.92 -21.48 -12.62
N VAL A 47 19.98 -20.54 -12.65
CA VAL A 47 19.78 -19.57 -11.55
C VAL A 47 18.84 -20.15 -10.51
N LEU A 48 19.36 -20.38 -9.30
CA LEU A 48 18.63 -20.92 -8.17
C LEU A 48 17.92 -19.85 -7.33
N GLY A 49 18.41 -18.61 -7.37
CA GLY A 49 17.90 -17.48 -6.61
C GLY A 49 18.61 -16.20 -7.04
N ILE A 50 18.00 -15.05 -6.72
CA ILE A 50 18.54 -13.73 -7.08
C ILE A 50 18.66 -12.87 -5.82
N LEU A 51 19.78 -12.19 -5.67
CA LEU A 51 20.04 -11.19 -4.64
C LEU A 51 20.27 -9.84 -5.33
N VAL A 52 19.41 -8.86 -5.01
CA VAL A 52 19.51 -7.51 -5.55
C VAL A 52 20.34 -6.65 -4.61
N ASP A 53 21.42 -6.08 -5.14
CA ASP A 53 22.31 -5.15 -4.46
C ASP A 53 21.79 -3.71 -4.65
N PRO A 54 21.29 -3.04 -3.60
CA PRO A 54 20.80 -1.66 -3.70
C PRO A 54 21.93 -0.60 -3.70
N THR A 55 23.17 -0.98 -3.39
CA THR A 55 24.30 -0.03 -3.25
C THR A 55 24.88 0.39 -4.60
N THR A 56 24.72 -0.46 -5.62
CA THR A 56 25.24 -0.27 -6.96
C THR A 56 24.16 0.32 -7.88
N GLY A 57 23.96 1.63 -7.73
CA GLY A 57 23.15 2.47 -8.63
C GLY A 57 21.63 2.33 -8.45
N ARG A 58 20.92 3.47 -8.49
CA ARG A 58 19.46 3.49 -8.58
C ARG A 58 19.05 3.30 -10.04
N PRO A 59 18.07 2.43 -10.37
CA PRO A 59 17.61 2.28 -11.74
C PRO A 59 17.07 3.62 -12.28
N PRO A 60 17.31 3.97 -13.55
CA PRO A 60 16.80 5.22 -14.15
C PRO A 60 15.27 5.26 -14.22
N GLY A 61 14.62 4.10 -14.16
CA GLY A 61 13.19 3.93 -13.99
C GLY A 61 12.89 2.48 -13.70
N ASP A 62 11.90 2.24 -12.84
CA ASP A 62 11.50 0.91 -12.40
C ASP A 62 10.01 0.89 -12.07
N SER A 63 9.30 -0.08 -12.64
CA SER A 63 7.92 -0.33 -12.26
C SER A 63 7.58 -1.78 -12.55
N ALA A 64 7.33 -2.55 -11.50
CA ALA A 64 6.85 -3.92 -11.61
C ALA A 64 5.35 -4.00 -11.98
N ALA A 65 4.61 -2.88 -11.96
CA ALA A 65 3.25 -2.80 -12.47
C ALA A 65 3.18 -2.92 -14.00
N ALA A 66 1.99 -3.18 -14.54
CA ALA A 66 1.76 -3.28 -15.99
C ALA A 66 1.88 -1.90 -16.69
N PRO A 67 2.16 -1.86 -18.02
CA PRO A 67 2.15 -0.61 -18.79
C PRO A 67 0.83 0.17 -18.73
N PHE A 68 -0.29 -0.56 -18.63
CA PHE A 68 -1.59 -0.01 -18.26
C PHE A 68 -2.05 -0.74 -16.99
N PRO A 69 -1.79 -0.17 -15.81
CA PRO A 69 -2.22 -0.75 -14.54
C PRO A 69 -3.75 -0.95 -14.52
N ASN A 70 -4.19 -2.16 -14.18
CA ASN A 70 -5.60 -2.51 -13.99
C ASN A 70 -6.51 -2.17 -15.20
N ALA A 71 -5.98 -2.26 -16.43
CA ALA A 71 -6.67 -1.94 -17.68
C ALA A 71 -8.03 -2.64 -17.84
N GLU A 72 -8.15 -3.87 -17.31
CA GLU A 72 -9.37 -4.68 -17.35
C GLU A 72 -10.57 -4.00 -16.66
N PHE A 73 -10.33 -3.06 -15.74
CA PHE A 73 -11.39 -2.32 -15.04
C PHE A 73 -11.65 -0.93 -15.63
N ALA A 74 -10.94 -0.52 -16.68
CA ALA A 74 -11.17 0.76 -17.32
C ALA A 74 -12.61 0.86 -17.89
N PRO A 75 -13.25 2.05 -17.82
CA PRO A 75 -14.57 2.30 -18.41
C PRO A 75 -14.53 2.46 -19.94
N TYR A 76 -13.37 2.23 -20.55
CA TYR A 76 -13.10 2.35 -21.97
C TYR A 76 -12.12 1.26 -22.41
N SER A 77 -12.10 0.91 -23.69
CA SER A 77 -11.22 -0.13 -24.24
C SER A 77 -10.04 0.48 -24.99
N ALA A 78 -8.88 0.54 -24.35
CA ALA A 78 -7.63 1.00 -24.96
C ALA A 78 -6.40 0.19 -24.45
N PRO A 79 -6.35 -1.13 -24.69
CA PRO A 79 -5.35 -2.01 -24.09
C PRO A 79 -3.91 -1.68 -24.50
N GLU A 80 -3.71 -1.01 -25.64
CA GLU A 80 -2.40 -0.63 -26.16
C GLU A 80 -1.87 0.69 -25.58
N HIS A 81 -2.71 1.47 -24.90
CA HIS A 81 -2.28 2.73 -24.31
C HIS A 81 -1.38 2.47 -23.09
N LYS A 82 -0.31 3.25 -22.95
CA LYS A 82 0.70 3.05 -21.90
C LYS A 82 0.72 4.26 -20.98
N TRP A 83 -0.17 4.24 -19.98
CA TRP A 83 -0.15 5.22 -18.89
C TRP A 83 1.16 5.17 -18.12
N ASN A 84 1.75 3.97 -17.98
CA ASN A 84 3.01 3.72 -17.30
C ASN A 84 4.08 3.23 -18.29
N PRO A 85 4.91 4.11 -18.87
CA PRO A 85 5.93 3.73 -19.85
C PRO A 85 7.00 2.78 -19.30
N TYR A 86 7.25 2.81 -17.99
CA TYR A 86 8.23 1.96 -17.30
C TYR A 86 7.63 0.64 -16.79
N GLY A 87 6.33 0.42 -17.02
CA GLY A 87 5.64 -0.78 -16.57
C GLY A 87 6.14 -2.05 -17.24
N THR A 88 6.59 -3.02 -16.43
CA THR A 88 7.11 -4.32 -16.89
C THR A 88 6.12 -5.48 -16.70
N GLY A 89 5.12 -5.30 -15.83
CA GLY A 89 4.15 -6.34 -15.48
C GLY A 89 4.71 -7.51 -14.67
N LEU A 90 5.86 -7.33 -14.01
CA LEU A 90 6.56 -8.37 -13.24
C LEU A 90 5.82 -8.79 -11.96
N THR A 91 5.03 -7.91 -11.34
CA THR A 91 4.24 -8.22 -10.13
C THR A 91 3.24 -9.36 -10.31
N ARG A 92 2.83 -9.66 -11.55
CA ARG A 92 1.88 -10.74 -11.87
C ARG A 92 2.57 -12.01 -12.41
N GLN A 93 3.90 -12.11 -12.30
CA GLN A 93 4.69 -13.22 -12.86
C GLN A 93 5.12 -14.22 -11.78
N TRP A 94 5.19 -15.49 -12.17
CA TRP A 94 5.74 -16.55 -11.33
C TRP A 94 7.21 -16.83 -11.67
N PHE A 95 8.11 -16.49 -10.75
CA PHE A 95 9.55 -16.73 -10.91
C PHE A 95 9.96 -18.16 -10.52
N GLY A 96 9.29 -18.77 -9.54
CA GLY A 96 9.62 -20.12 -9.07
C GLY A 96 10.97 -20.25 -8.33
N ILE A 97 11.63 -19.13 -8.06
CA ILE A 97 12.86 -19.01 -7.27
C ILE A 97 12.73 -17.84 -6.29
N PRO A 98 13.44 -17.86 -5.16
CA PRO A 98 13.46 -16.74 -4.23
C PRO A 98 14.28 -15.57 -4.80
N ILE A 99 13.79 -14.36 -4.53
CA ILE A 99 14.43 -13.11 -4.88
C ILE A 99 14.44 -12.24 -3.63
N TYR A 100 15.61 -11.75 -3.22
CA TYR A 100 15.75 -10.87 -2.05
C TYR A 100 16.36 -9.54 -2.47
N MET A 101 15.81 -8.44 -1.97
CA MET A 101 16.54 -7.19 -1.90
C MET A 101 17.41 -7.19 -0.66
N LEU A 102 18.71 -6.94 -0.83
CA LEU A 102 19.67 -6.92 0.27
C LEU A 102 19.61 -5.59 1.02
N THR A 103 20.07 -5.59 2.28
CA THR A 103 20.48 -4.35 2.94
C THR A 103 21.84 -3.92 2.40
N GLU A 104 22.19 -2.63 2.55
CA GLU A 104 23.52 -2.14 2.12
C GLU A 104 24.68 -2.91 2.75
N THR A 105 24.54 -3.24 4.04
CA THR A 105 25.54 -4.02 4.79
C THR A 105 25.70 -5.42 4.23
N LEU A 106 24.59 -6.12 3.94
CA LEU A 106 24.64 -7.47 3.41
C LEU A 106 25.05 -7.49 1.93
N ALA A 107 24.73 -6.45 1.17
CA ALA A 107 25.16 -6.29 -0.21
C ALA A 107 26.69 -6.19 -0.33
N ASN A 108 27.33 -5.36 0.50
CA ASN A 108 28.79 -5.27 0.54
C ASN A 108 29.44 -6.64 0.87
N GLU A 109 28.90 -7.35 1.86
CA GLU A 109 29.36 -8.70 2.23
C GLU A 109 29.15 -9.73 1.11
N THR A 110 28.04 -9.63 0.40
CA THR A 110 27.71 -10.54 -0.71
C THR A 110 28.62 -10.28 -1.91
N SER A 111 28.88 -9.01 -2.20
CA SER A 111 29.66 -8.56 -3.36
C SER A 111 31.11 -9.06 -3.29
N TRP A 112 31.82 -8.83 -2.18
CA TRP A 112 33.22 -9.29 -2.07
C TRP A 112 33.35 -10.82 -2.13
N ARG A 113 32.35 -11.55 -1.61
CA ARG A 113 32.32 -13.01 -1.66
C ARG A 113 32.07 -13.53 -3.07
N ALA A 114 31.24 -12.84 -3.85
CA ALA A 114 31.06 -13.12 -5.27
C ALA A 114 32.36 -12.81 -6.05
N ASP A 115 33.08 -11.73 -5.72
CA ASP A 115 34.41 -11.44 -6.31
C ASP A 115 35.41 -12.56 -6.03
N TYR A 116 35.48 -13.04 -4.80
CA TYR A 116 36.34 -14.18 -4.43
C TYR A 116 36.02 -15.41 -5.27
N ASN A 117 34.73 -15.74 -5.42
CA ASN A 117 34.28 -16.86 -6.25
C ASN A 117 34.67 -16.69 -7.71
N ALA A 118 34.51 -15.48 -8.26
CA ALA A 118 34.84 -15.15 -9.64
C ALA A 118 36.35 -15.26 -9.92
N LEU A 119 37.20 -14.78 -9.00
CA LEU A 119 38.66 -14.85 -9.09
C LEU A 119 39.20 -16.28 -9.05
N ASN A 120 38.49 -17.19 -8.35
CA ASN A 120 38.89 -18.58 -8.19
C ASN A 120 38.19 -19.54 -9.18
N ASP A 121 37.38 -19.04 -10.11
CA ASP A 121 36.54 -19.85 -11.03
C ASP A 121 35.73 -20.93 -10.32
N LEU A 122 35.20 -20.61 -9.13
CA LEU A 122 34.53 -21.58 -8.26
C LEU A 122 35.38 -22.84 -7.95
N LYS A 123 36.70 -22.76 -7.95
CA LYS A 123 37.57 -23.89 -7.58
C LYS A 123 37.89 -23.83 -6.09
N GLY A 124 37.91 -25.00 -5.43
CA GLY A 124 38.18 -25.10 -4.00
C GLY A 124 36.95 -24.79 -3.14
N GLY A 125 37.15 -24.15 -1.98
CA GLY A 125 36.05 -23.73 -1.12
C GLY A 125 35.35 -22.50 -1.72
N GLN A 126 34.03 -22.55 -1.81
CA GLN A 126 33.21 -21.53 -2.49
C GLN A 126 32.36 -20.76 -1.48
N HIS A 127 32.11 -19.48 -1.73
CA HIS A 127 31.10 -18.74 -0.97
C HIS A 127 29.71 -18.97 -1.55
N VAL A 128 28.77 -19.37 -0.70
CA VAL A 128 27.43 -19.76 -1.10
C VAL A 128 26.39 -18.94 -0.33
N ALA A 129 25.24 -18.75 -0.97
CA ALA A 129 24.03 -18.24 -0.33
C ALA A 129 23.05 -19.38 -0.12
N ARG A 130 22.56 -19.49 1.12
CA ARG A 130 21.44 -20.34 1.50
C ARG A 130 20.20 -19.49 1.72
N MET A 131 19.16 -19.77 0.94
CA MET A 131 17.93 -19.01 0.87
C MET A 131 16.76 -19.88 1.35
N GLN A 132 15.97 -19.34 2.27
CA GLN A 132 14.77 -19.95 2.82
C GLN A 132 13.60 -18.98 2.70
N LEU A 133 12.75 -19.18 1.69
CA LEU A 133 11.52 -18.43 1.47
C LEU A 133 10.33 -19.41 1.42
N PRO A 134 10.02 -20.11 2.52
CA PRO A 134 8.90 -21.04 2.55
C PRO A 134 7.56 -20.29 2.49
N MET A 135 6.72 -20.70 1.54
CA MET A 135 5.32 -20.27 1.46
C MET A 135 4.43 -21.51 1.63
N GLU A 136 3.44 -21.43 2.50
CA GLU A 136 2.49 -22.53 2.76
C GLU A 136 1.42 -22.67 1.69
N ALA A 137 1.04 -21.57 1.04
CA ALA A 137 0.00 -21.54 0.02
C ALA A 137 0.39 -22.37 -1.22
N VAL A 138 -0.57 -23.12 -1.77
CA VAL A 138 -0.42 -23.90 -2.99
C VAL A 138 -1.63 -23.67 -3.89
N GLY A 139 -1.40 -23.60 -5.21
CA GLY A 139 -2.46 -23.48 -6.20
C GLY A 139 -3.00 -22.05 -6.28
N ASN A 140 -4.32 -21.90 -6.11
CA ASN A 140 -5.02 -20.62 -6.23
C ASN A 140 -5.59 -20.15 -4.88
N SER A 141 -6.01 -18.89 -4.85
CA SER A 141 -6.53 -18.23 -3.63
C SER A 141 -7.74 -18.95 -3.02
N SER A 142 -8.61 -19.55 -3.85
CA SER A 142 -9.78 -20.30 -3.36
C SER A 142 -9.37 -21.55 -2.57
N GLN A 143 -8.41 -22.30 -3.12
CA GLN A 143 -7.86 -23.47 -2.44
C GLN A 143 -7.15 -23.04 -1.15
N CYS A 144 -6.34 -21.99 -1.24
CA CYS A 144 -5.56 -21.49 -0.11
C CYS A 144 -6.42 -21.03 1.07
N ILE A 145 -7.49 -20.25 0.82
CA ILE A 145 -8.45 -19.84 1.87
C ILE A 145 -9.18 -21.04 2.48
N THR A 146 -9.53 -22.03 1.65
CA THR A 146 -10.20 -23.25 2.13
C THR A 146 -9.29 -24.09 3.03
N GLU A 147 -8.01 -24.17 2.69
CA GLU A 147 -6.97 -24.89 3.45
C GLU A 147 -6.41 -24.09 4.64
N GLN A 148 -6.78 -22.82 4.78
CA GLN A 148 -6.29 -21.91 5.85
C GLN A 148 -4.77 -21.78 5.85
N ARG A 149 -4.17 -21.55 4.67
CA ARG A 149 -2.73 -21.34 4.49
C ARG A 149 -2.36 -19.95 3.94
N CYS A 150 -3.32 -19.04 4.00
CA CYS A 150 -3.15 -17.64 3.63
C CYS A 150 -4.26 -16.80 4.25
N LEU A 151 -4.01 -15.50 4.21
CA LEU A 151 -4.98 -14.47 4.54
C LEU A 151 -5.32 -13.62 3.30
N PRO A 152 -6.53 -13.05 3.22
CA PRO A 152 -6.85 -12.09 2.17
C PRO A 152 -5.96 -10.86 2.26
N VAL A 153 -5.40 -10.43 1.13
CA VAL A 153 -4.80 -9.10 1.00
C VAL A 153 -5.92 -8.08 1.14
N GLY A 154 -5.72 -7.07 1.98
CA GLY A 154 -6.74 -6.09 2.26
C GLY A 154 -6.37 -5.15 3.40
N GLY A 155 -7.23 -4.18 3.66
CA GLY A 155 -6.98 -3.14 4.64
C GLY A 155 -8.24 -2.45 5.12
N TYR A 156 -8.07 -1.26 5.68
CA TYR A 156 -9.18 -0.42 6.11
C TYR A 156 -9.01 0.99 5.54
N GLY A 157 -10.01 1.42 4.79
CA GLY A 157 -10.11 2.79 4.36
C GLY A 157 -10.82 3.64 5.41
N VAL A 158 -10.80 4.94 5.19
CA VAL A 158 -11.44 5.92 6.07
C VAL A 158 -12.18 6.92 5.20
N TRP A 159 -13.42 7.25 5.55
CA TRP A 159 -14.12 8.34 4.91
C TRP A 159 -14.73 9.30 5.94
N THR A 160 -14.93 10.55 5.53
CA THR A 160 -15.58 11.60 6.33
C THR A 160 -16.31 12.59 5.41
N ALA A 161 -17.04 13.55 5.99
CA ALA A 161 -17.68 14.60 5.21
C ALA A 161 -17.78 15.93 5.96
N VAL A 162 -17.76 17.03 5.21
CA VAL A 162 -17.98 18.40 5.70
C VAL A 162 -19.00 19.15 4.81
N PRO A 163 -20.00 19.84 5.39
CA PRO A 163 -20.48 19.70 6.77
C PRO A 163 -20.75 18.24 7.15
N ALA A 164 -20.60 17.91 8.43
CA ALA A 164 -20.76 16.54 8.92
C ALA A 164 -22.08 15.92 8.46
N LEU A 165 -22.03 14.72 7.88
CA LEU A 165 -23.20 13.91 7.55
C LEU A 165 -23.63 13.14 8.81
N PRO A 166 -24.73 13.53 9.48
CA PRO A 166 -25.15 12.79 10.65
C PRO A 166 -25.71 11.44 10.24
N ASP A 167 -25.52 10.41 11.08
CA ASP A 167 -26.08 9.09 10.82
C ASP A 167 -27.61 9.18 10.74
N PRO A 168 -28.22 8.77 9.60
CA PRO A 168 -29.65 8.91 9.35
C PRO A 168 -30.52 8.13 10.34
N SER A 169 -29.95 7.14 11.03
CA SER A 169 -30.61 6.40 12.11
C SER A 169 -30.91 7.29 13.33
N TYR A 170 -30.19 8.42 13.47
CA TYR A 170 -30.28 9.30 14.62
C TYR A 170 -30.73 10.72 14.28
N VAL A 171 -30.52 11.19 13.06
CA VAL A 171 -30.89 12.55 12.63
C VAL A 171 -31.50 12.51 11.24
N LYS A 172 -32.71 13.08 11.09
CA LYS A 172 -33.29 13.39 9.79
C LYS A 172 -32.75 14.72 9.30
N ALA A 173 -31.68 14.70 8.50
CA ALA A 173 -31.15 15.87 7.82
C ALA A 173 -31.68 15.95 6.37
N SER A 174 -31.76 17.15 5.79
CA SER A 174 -32.08 17.31 4.37
C SER A 174 -30.95 16.75 3.51
N ALA A 175 -31.32 15.99 2.47
CA ALA A 175 -30.37 15.44 1.54
C ALA A 175 -29.77 16.57 0.70
N ARG A 176 -28.44 16.59 0.59
CA ARG A 176 -27.69 17.51 -0.27
C ARG A 176 -26.83 16.69 -1.22
N PRO A 177 -26.56 17.19 -2.43
CA PRO A 177 -25.62 16.53 -3.34
C PRO A 177 -24.22 16.46 -2.71
N ILE A 178 -23.45 15.44 -3.08
CA ILE A 178 -22.14 15.13 -2.51
C ILE A 178 -21.10 15.19 -3.63
N THR A 179 -20.10 16.05 -3.44
CA THR A 179 -18.81 15.95 -4.12
C THR A 179 -17.92 15.03 -3.29
N LEU A 180 -17.62 13.84 -3.83
CA LEU A 180 -16.71 12.89 -3.21
C LEU A 180 -15.29 13.11 -3.72
N VAL A 181 -14.35 13.34 -2.81
CA VAL A 181 -12.92 13.39 -3.08
C VAL A 181 -12.32 12.04 -2.71
N THR A 182 -11.61 11.41 -3.64
CA THR A 182 -10.93 10.13 -3.41
C THR A 182 -9.42 10.28 -3.50
N ALA A 183 -8.72 9.49 -2.69
CA ALA A 183 -7.29 9.29 -2.82
C ALA A 183 -6.95 7.83 -2.47
N ALA A 184 -6.14 7.19 -3.30
CA ALA A 184 -5.55 5.90 -2.95
C ALA A 184 -4.56 6.06 -1.79
N ILE A 185 -4.49 5.06 -0.91
CA ILE A 185 -3.55 5.05 0.23
C ILE A 185 -2.60 3.87 0.20
N ASP A 186 -2.67 3.04 -0.85
CA ASP A 186 -1.81 1.90 -1.08
C ASP A 186 -1.03 2.03 -2.39
N SER A 187 0.05 1.27 -2.46
CA SER A 187 0.87 1.05 -3.64
C SER A 187 1.26 -0.43 -3.67
N ASN A 188 2.09 -0.81 -4.64
CA ASN A 188 2.67 -2.13 -4.75
C ASN A 188 4.16 -1.98 -5.13
N SER A 189 4.92 -3.06 -5.07
CA SER A 189 6.29 -3.15 -5.57
C SER A 189 6.69 -4.61 -5.76
N MET A 190 7.89 -4.85 -6.29
CA MET A 190 8.43 -6.22 -6.36
C MET A 190 8.72 -6.79 -4.96
N PHE A 191 9.09 -5.91 -4.03
CA PHE A 191 9.36 -6.24 -2.62
C PHE A 191 8.38 -5.48 -1.71
N HIS A 192 7.26 -6.11 -1.36
CA HIS A 192 6.13 -5.42 -0.72
C HIS A 192 6.47 -4.75 0.64
N ASP A 193 7.46 -5.25 1.37
CA ASP A 193 7.93 -4.63 2.62
C ASP A 193 8.65 -3.30 2.41
N LEU A 194 9.12 -3.05 1.18
CA LEU A 194 9.77 -1.81 0.75
C LEU A 194 8.82 -0.90 -0.03
N THR A 195 7.54 -1.25 -0.14
CA THR A 195 6.56 -0.40 -0.81
C THR A 195 6.37 0.92 -0.04
N LYS A 196 6.70 2.04 -0.69
CA LYS A 196 6.52 3.39 -0.13
C LYS A 196 5.34 4.12 -0.75
N GLY A 197 5.33 4.27 -2.08
CA GLY A 197 4.23 4.90 -2.80
C GLY A 197 4.15 6.42 -2.61
N ALA A 198 5.30 7.10 -2.51
CA ALA A 198 5.38 8.54 -2.22
C ALA A 198 4.63 9.38 -3.26
N ASN A 199 4.90 9.20 -4.56
CA ASN A 199 4.09 9.87 -5.59
C ASN A 199 2.80 9.09 -5.90
N THR A 200 2.88 7.76 -5.98
CA THR A 200 1.76 6.90 -6.41
C THR A 200 0.50 7.08 -5.55
N ALA A 201 0.66 7.20 -4.22
CA ALA A 201 -0.48 7.25 -3.29
C ALA A 201 -0.39 8.41 -2.29
N MET A 202 0.75 8.56 -1.59
CA MET A 202 0.87 9.50 -0.48
C MET A 202 0.73 10.96 -0.91
N SER A 203 1.17 11.32 -2.13
CA SER A 203 1.00 12.67 -2.68
C SER A 203 -0.48 13.09 -2.73
N GLY A 204 -1.34 12.23 -3.27
CA GLY A 204 -2.79 12.47 -3.36
C GLY A 204 -3.46 12.50 -2.01
N LEU A 205 -3.10 11.58 -1.10
CA LEU A 205 -3.58 11.57 0.28
C LEU A 205 -3.24 12.87 1.01
N ILE A 206 -1.97 13.30 0.98
CA ILE A 206 -1.53 14.54 1.64
C ILE A 206 -2.31 15.73 1.08
N THR A 207 -2.39 15.84 -0.24
CA THR A 207 -3.12 16.93 -0.91
C THR A 207 -4.58 17.00 -0.48
N ALA A 208 -5.27 15.85 -0.39
CA ALA A 208 -6.66 15.81 0.05
C ALA A 208 -6.82 16.13 1.55
N LEU A 209 -5.94 15.61 2.42
CA LEU A 209 -5.96 15.91 3.86
C LEU A 209 -5.71 17.40 4.14
N VAL A 210 -4.76 18.00 3.43
CA VAL A 210 -4.46 19.44 3.53
C VAL A 210 -5.64 20.24 3.02
N ALA A 211 -6.18 19.94 1.83
CA ALA A 211 -7.32 20.67 1.28
C ALA A 211 -8.53 20.65 2.23
N MET A 212 -8.87 19.48 2.78
CA MET A 212 -9.93 19.35 3.78
C MET A 212 -9.64 20.16 5.04
N THR A 213 -8.39 20.16 5.51
CA THR A 213 -7.96 20.95 6.67
C THR A 213 -8.13 22.45 6.43
N LEU A 214 -7.79 22.94 5.24
CA LEU A 214 -7.95 24.35 4.87
C LEU A 214 -9.43 24.75 4.83
N LEU A 215 -10.28 23.91 4.22
CA LEU A 215 -11.72 24.15 4.11
C LEU A 215 -12.42 24.19 5.48
N VAL A 216 -12.06 23.25 6.36
CA VAL A 216 -12.59 23.21 7.72
C VAL A 216 -12.14 24.42 8.54
N ARG A 217 -10.85 24.77 8.49
CA ARG A 217 -10.29 25.91 9.24
C ARG A 217 -10.82 27.26 8.77
N ALA A 218 -11.13 27.40 7.47
CA ALA A 218 -11.76 28.60 6.93
C ALA A 218 -13.20 28.81 7.44
N ASN A 219 -13.84 27.75 7.95
CA ASN A 219 -15.16 27.81 8.60
C ASN A 219 -16.30 28.36 7.72
N HIS A 220 -16.17 28.22 6.39
CA HIS A 220 -17.25 28.56 5.44
C HIS A 220 -18.20 27.41 5.17
N THR A 221 -17.91 26.20 5.67
CA THR A 221 -18.70 24.99 5.42
C THR A 221 -20.19 25.11 5.76
N PRO A 222 -20.65 25.90 6.77
CA PRO A 222 -22.09 26.08 7.00
C PRO A 222 -22.84 26.74 5.84
N THR A 223 -22.15 27.52 4.99
CA THR A 223 -22.72 28.20 3.82
C THR A 223 -22.75 27.31 2.57
N TYR A 224 -22.19 26.12 2.63
CA TYR A 224 -22.10 25.24 1.46
C TYR A 224 -23.45 24.64 1.12
N THR A 225 -23.76 24.64 -0.18
CA THR A 225 -25.01 24.10 -0.74
C THR A 225 -24.92 22.59 -0.99
N ARG A 226 -23.70 22.04 -0.98
CA ARG A 226 -23.38 20.62 -1.15
C ARG A 226 -22.35 20.13 -0.12
N GLN A 227 -22.18 18.82 -0.07
CA GLN A 227 -21.38 18.13 0.93
C GLN A 227 -20.08 17.72 0.29
N LEU A 228 -18.98 18.00 0.97
CA LEU A 228 -17.65 17.57 0.56
C LEU A 228 -17.30 16.33 1.37
N ALA A 229 -17.43 15.17 0.75
CA ALA A 229 -16.99 13.90 1.33
C ALA A 229 -15.55 13.62 0.90
N PHE A 230 -14.77 13.00 1.78
CA PHE A 230 -13.44 12.50 1.46
C PHE A 230 -13.35 11.02 1.78
N ALA A 231 -12.77 10.21 0.90
CA ALA A 231 -12.49 8.79 1.12
C ALA A 231 -11.03 8.45 0.79
N ALA A 232 -10.32 7.94 1.79
CA ALA A 232 -9.02 7.29 1.69
C ALA A 232 -9.22 5.80 1.37
N LEU A 233 -8.75 5.36 0.21
CA LEU A 233 -9.08 4.07 -0.40
C LEU A 233 -7.86 3.14 -0.44
N PRO A 234 -7.84 2.02 0.32
CA PRO A 234 -6.79 1.01 0.23
C PRO A 234 -7.14 -0.10 -0.76
N GLY A 235 -6.12 -0.78 -1.28
CA GLY A 235 -6.26 -1.89 -2.22
C GLY A 235 -6.50 -1.45 -3.66
N GLU A 236 -6.28 -0.18 -4.01
CA GLU A 236 -6.47 0.31 -5.38
C GLU A 236 -5.44 -0.29 -6.35
N ALA A 237 -4.21 -0.56 -5.88
CA ALA A 237 -3.21 -1.28 -6.66
C ALA A 237 -3.62 -2.73 -6.96
N PHE A 238 -4.54 -3.30 -6.16
CA PHE A 238 -4.97 -4.70 -6.20
C PHE A 238 -6.33 -4.88 -6.90
N GLY A 239 -6.55 -4.12 -7.98
CA GLY A 239 -7.76 -4.20 -8.80
C GLY A 239 -8.91 -3.35 -8.24
N TYR A 240 -8.60 -2.14 -7.76
CA TYR A 240 -9.61 -1.19 -7.24
C TYR A 240 -10.44 -1.75 -6.08
N MET A 241 -9.81 -2.57 -5.25
CA MET A 241 -10.46 -3.32 -4.18
C MET A 241 -11.18 -2.41 -3.19
N GLY A 242 -10.59 -1.27 -2.82
CA GLY A 242 -11.16 -0.32 -1.87
C GLY A 242 -12.36 0.41 -2.41
N SER A 243 -12.24 1.03 -3.60
CA SER A 243 -13.34 1.74 -4.25
C SER A 243 -14.49 0.81 -4.60
N LYS A 244 -14.20 -0.39 -5.13
CA LYS A 244 -15.21 -1.41 -5.39
C LYS A 244 -15.91 -1.86 -4.11
N ARG A 245 -15.17 -2.15 -3.04
CA ARG A 245 -15.76 -2.56 -1.76
C ARG A 245 -16.61 -1.46 -1.16
N LEU A 246 -16.15 -0.20 -1.19
CA LEU A 246 -16.92 0.95 -0.72
C LEU A 246 -18.27 1.07 -1.44
N LEU A 247 -18.28 0.95 -2.78
CA LEU A 247 -19.52 0.93 -3.58
C LEU A 247 -20.42 -0.25 -3.25
N TYR A 248 -19.84 -1.42 -2.98
CA TYR A 248 -20.61 -2.59 -2.55
C TYR A 248 -21.22 -2.40 -1.15
N GLU A 249 -20.49 -1.81 -0.21
CA GLU A 249 -21.02 -1.44 1.11
C GLU A 249 -22.19 -0.45 1.00
N MET A 250 -22.12 0.51 0.06
CA MET A 250 -23.25 1.42 -0.27
C MET A 250 -24.46 0.65 -0.82
N GLN A 251 -24.25 -0.31 -1.72
CA GLN A 251 -25.31 -1.17 -2.23
C GLN A 251 -25.98 -1.98 -1.11
N LEU A 252 -25.20 -2.44 -0.13
CA LEU A 252 -25.70 -3.18 1.03
C LEU A 252 -26.33 -2.27 2.11
N ASN A 253 -26.16 -0.95 2.00
CA ASN A 253 -26.53 0.02 3.04
C ASN A 253 -25.96 -0.38 4.42
N SER A 254 -24.68 -0.75 4.45
CA SER A 254 -24.04 -1.30 5.65
C SER A 254 -23.72 -0.24 6.70
N THR A 255 -23.28 -0.70 7.88
CA THR A 255 -22.83 0.20 8.96
C THR A 255 -21.61 1.04 8.57
N PHE A 256 -20.79 0.57 7.64
CA PHE A 256 -19.55 1.22 7.22
C PHE A 256 -19.75 2.50 6.39
N VAL A 257 -20.94 2.69 5.80
CA VAL A 257 -21.24 3.79 4.87
C VAL A 257 -22.45 4.61 5.31
N ARG A 258 -22.85 4.51 6.58
CA ARG A 258 -24.05 5.22 7.08
C ARG A 258 -23.93 6.73 6.86
N GLY A 259 -24.88 7.27 6.10
CA GLY A 259 -24.92 8.68 5.71
C GLY A 259 -24.28 8.97 4.35
N LEU A 260 -23.35 8.13 3.88
CA LEU A 260 -22.75 8.25 2.56
C LEU A 260 -23.53 7.39 1.55
N GLN A 261 -24.47 8.03 0.84
CA GLN A 261 -25.36 7.35 -0.10
C GLN A 261 -24.93 7.62 -1.54
N LEU A 262 -24.80 6.56 -2.34
CA LEU A 262 -24.39 6.66 -3.75
C LEU A 262 -25.33 7.54 -4.58
N ASP A 263 -26.62 7.56 -4.27
CA ASP A 263 -27.61 8.37 -4.99
C ASP A 263 -27.32 9.88 -4.89
N LEU A 264 -26.78 10.32 -3.75
CA LEU A 264 -26.43 11.73 -3.50
C LEU A 264 -25.08 12.13 -4.10
N ILE A 265 -24.21 11.18 -4.44
CA ILE A 265 -22.90 11.46 -5.04
C ILE A 265 -23.07 11.75 -6.52
N ASP A 266 -23.05 13.02 -6.91
CA ASP A 266 -23.17 13.47 -8.30
C ASP A 266 -21.83 13.95 -8.88
N GLN A 267 -20.82 14.18 -8.03
CA GLN A 267 -19.47 14.57 -8.41
C GLN A 267 -18.41 13.70 -7.72
N VAL A 268 -17.39 13.27 -8.46
CA VAL A 268 -16.22 12.55 -7.93
C VAL A 268 -14.94 13.19 -8.46
N ILE A 269 -14.06 13.60 -7.54
CA ILE A 269 -12.72 14.10 -7.86
C ILE A 269 -11.69 13.14 -7.25
N ASP A 270 -10.93 12.46 -8.09
CA ASP A 270 -9.79 11.64 -7.65
C ASP A 270 -8.49 12.45 -7.68
N VAL A 271 -7.68 12.33 -6.64
CA VAL A 271 -6.37 13.02 -6.53
C VAL A 271 -5.27 11.97 -6.59
N ASN A 272 -4.46 12.00 -7.65
CA ASN A 272 -3.58 10.89 -7.98
C ASN A 272 -2.30 11.38 -8.64
N GLN A 273 -1.14 10.98 -8.12
CA GLN A 273 0.20 11.40 -8.61
C GLN A 273 0.28 12.91 -8.85
N VAL A 274 0.32 13.68 -7.76
CA VAL A 274 0.38 15.16 -7.81
C VAL A 274 1.71 15.70 -7.29
N GLY A 275 2.61 14.83 -6.84
CA GLY A 275 3.83 15.19 -6.13
C GLY A 275 4.97 15.68 -7.01
N SER A 276 4.92 15.42 -8.33
CA SER A 276 6.01 15.76 -9.27
C SER A 276 5.66 16.94 -10.20
N ALA A 277 4.56 17.66 -9.93
CA ALA A 277 4.05 18.74 -10.79
C ALA A 277 4.93 20.01 -10.86
N PHE A 278 5.81 20.23 -9.88
CA PHE A 278 6.57 21.47 -9.76
C PHE A 278 7.83 21.47 -10.64
N ASN A 279 7.96 22.50 -11.47
CA ASN A 279 9.15 22.75 -12.26
C ASN A 279 9.95 23.91 -11.68
N ALA A 280 11.14 23.61 -11.14
CA ALA A 280 12.02 24.60 -10.53
C ALA A 280 12.57 25.65 -11.51
N SER A 281 12.69 25.33 -12.80
CA SER A 281 13.22 26.26 -13.82
C SER A 281 12.23 27.36 -14.20
N THR A 282 10.94 27.04 -14.23
CA THR A 282 9.86 28.01 -14.52
C THR A 282 9.24 28.56 -13.24
N ASN A 283 9.52 27.94 -12.09
CA ASN A 283 8.87 28.20 -10.82
C ASN A 283 7.35 28.09 -10.91
N THR A 284 6.86 27.07 -11.62
CA THR A 284 5.43 26.80 -11.81
C THR A 284 5.10 25.34 -11.57
N SER A 285 3.93 25.07 -11.01
CA SER A 285 3.35 23.72 -10.95
C SER A 285 2.30 23.54 -12.03
N ARG A 286 2.34 22.41 -12.76
CA ARG A 286 1.39 22.11 -13.83
C ARG A 286 0.61 20.83 -13.51
N PHE A 287 -0.71 20.96 -13.51
CA PHE A 287 -1.65 19.88 -13.27
C PHE A 287 -2.55 19.67 -14.48
N TYR A 288 -2.98 18.44 -14.67
CA TYR A 288 -3.88 18.02 -15.72
C TYR A 288 -5.18 17.48 -15.12
N LEU A 289 -6.28 17.87 -15.75
CA LEU A 289 -7.64 17.56 -15.37
C LEU A 289 -8.17 16.51 -16.35
N HIS A 290 -8.10 15.25 -15.95
CA HIS A 290 -8.54 14.14 -16.79
C HIS A 290 -10.02 13.90 -16.58
N THR A 291 -10.79 13.86 -17.66
CA THR A 291 -12.23 13.59 -17.64
C THR A 291 -12.55 12.52 -18.65
N GLN A 292 -13.65 11.81 -18.43
CA GLN A 292 -14.12 10.82 -19.38
C GLN A 292 -14.99 11.50 -20.45
N ALA A 293 -14.75 11.18 -21.72
CA ALA A 293 -15.49 11.77 -22.84
C ALA A 293 -17.01 11.52 -22.71
N THR A 294 -17.84 12.48 -23.16
CA THR A 294 -19.29 12.59 -22.90
C THR A 294 -20.20 11.55 -23.60
N GLY A 295 -19.67 10.41 -24.04
CA GLY A 295 -20.41 9.34 -24.73
C GLY A 295 -21.14 8.36 -23.79
N GLY A 296 -21.89 8.85 -22.80
CA GLY A 296 -22.59 8.04 -21.79
C GLY A 296 -22.13 8.25 -20.34
N TYR A 297 -21.23 9.22 -20.13
CA TYR A 297 -20.73 9.63 -18.82
C TYR A 297 -21.22 11.03 -18.43
N GLY A 298 -21.26 11.31 -17.12
CA GLY A 298 -21.68 12.61 -16.60
C GLY A 298 -20.80 13.77 -17.07
N ASP A 299 -21.40 14.96 -17.22
CA ASP A 299 -20.68 16.15 -17.67
C ASP A 299 -19.74 16.69 -16.57
N ALA A 300 -18.44 16.68 -16.84
CA ALA A 300 -17.41 17.17 -15.93
C ALA A 300 -17.02 18.64 -16.17
N SER A 301 -17.74 19.37 -17.03
CA SER A 301 -17.44 20.77 -17.37
C SER A 301 -17.40 21.70 -16.15
N GLU A 302 -18.29 21.50 -15.18
CA GLU A 302 -18.31 22.26 -13.91
C GLU A 302 -17.04 22.00 -13.07
N LEU A 303 -16.59 20.74 -13.01
CA LEU A 303 -15.38 20.36 -12.26
C LEU A 303 -14.13 20.99 -12.90
N VAL A 304 -14.02 20.91 -14.22
CA VAL A 304 -12.91 21.50 -14.99
C VAL A 304 -12.94 23.02 -14.87
N GLY A 305 -14.12 23.64 -14.98
CA GLY A 305 -14.31 25.08 -14.83
C GLY A 305 -13.89 25.57 -13.43
N ALA A 306 -14.30 24.87 -12.38
CA ALA A 306 -13.92 25.21 -11.00
C ALA A 306 -12.40 25.08 -10.78
N ALA A 307 -11.77 24.04 -11.29
CA ALA A 307 -10.33 23.82 -11.13
C ALA A 307 -9.48 24.82 -11.93
N THR A 308 -9.88 25.12 -13.17
CA THR A 308 -9.20 26.14 -13.99
C THR A 308 -9.34 27.53 -13.38
N ALA A 309 -10.53 27.90 -12.88
CA ALA A 309 -10.73 29.14 -12.13
C ALA A 309 -9.87 29.19 -10.86
N ALA A 310 -9.82 28.11 -10.09
CA ALA A 310 -9.00 28.00 -8.89
C ALA A 310 -7.50 28.19 -9.16
N ALA A 311 -7.01 27.69 -10.31
CA ALA A 311 -5.62 27.89 -10.72
C ALA A 311 -5.31 29.37 -11.04
N THR A 312 -6.22 30.07 -11.73
CA THR A 312 -6.00 31.50 -12.07
C THR A 312 -5.91 32.43 -10.87
N ALA A 313 -6.46 32.02 -9.71
CA ALA A 313 -6.36 32.79 -8.46
C ALA A 313 -4.93 32.93 -7.93
N ASP A 314 -4.00 32.07 -8.34
CA ASP A 314 -2.56 32.14 -7.98
C ASP A 314 -1.69 32.77 -9.08
N GLY A 315 -2.31 33.39 -10.10
CA GLY A 315 -1.58 33.92 -11.25
C GLY A 315 -0.86 32.81 -12.05
N PRO A 316 0.35 33.04 -12.57
CA PRO A 316 1.04 32.06 -13.43
C PRO A 316 1.69 30.89 -12.67
N LEU A 317 1.68 30.90 -11.32
CA LEU A 317 2.42 29.94 -10.49
C LEU A 317 1.80 28.53 -10.49
N VAL A 318 0.47 28.44 -10.55
CA VAL A 318 -0.27 27.18 -10.58
C VAL A 318 -1.07 27.12 -11.87
N GLN A 319 -0.85 26.07 -12.65
CA GLN A 319 -1.53 25.85 -13.92
C GLN A 319 -2.36 24.58 -13.82
N ALA A 320 -3.63 24.66 -14.20
CA ALA A 320 -4.51 23.51 -14.37
C ALA A 320 -5.08 23.57 -15.79
N ALA A 321 -4.94 22.49 -16.55
CA ALA A 321 -5.46 22.38 -17.90
C ALA A 321 -6.20 21.06 -18.09
N ALA A 322 -7.19 21.04 -18.98
CA ALA A 322 -7.78 19.78 -19.43
C ALA A 322 -6.69 18.88 -20.04
N ALA A 323 -6.71 17.60 -19.69
CA ALA A 323 -5.83 16.60 -20.30
C ALA A 323 -6.11 16.49 -21.82
N SER A 324 -5.12 16.00 -22.57
CA SER A 324 -5.21 15.90 -24.01
C SER A 324 -6.43 15.07 -24.45
N PRO A 325 -7.23 15.54 -25.42
CA PRO A 325 -8.34 14.76 -25.96
C PRO A 325 -7.87 13.51 -26.75
N SER A 326 -6.56 13.36 -27.00
CA SER A 326 -5.99 12.15 -27.59
C SER A 326 -5.86 10.99 -26.60
N ASN A 327 -5.98 11.26 -25.30
CA ASN A 327 -5.96 10.21 -24.28
C ASN A 327 -7.22 9.34 -24.43
N PRO A 328 -7.12 8.03 -24.15
CA PRO A 328 -8.26 7.12 -24.33
C PRO A 328 -9.40 7.33 -23.32
N GLY A 329 -9.14 8.11 -22.26
CA GLY A 329 -10.06 8.40 -21.18
C GLY A 329 -9.30 8.84 -19.92
N ILE A 330 -9.90 8.62 -18.75
CA ILE A 330 -9.24 8.89 -17.45
C ILE A 330 -8.10 7.89 -17.16
N PRO A 331 -7.01 8.30 -16.48
CA PRO A 331 -5.95 7.37 -16.09
C PRO A 331 -6.42 6.38 -15.01
N PRO A 332 -5.66 5.28 -14.76
CA PRO A 332 -5.93 4.32 -13.70
C PRO A 332 -6.17 5.00 -12.37
N SER A 333 -7.40 4.93 -11.87
CA SER A 333 -7.84 5.65 -10.67
C SER A 333 -9.10 5.02 -10.07
N PRO A 334 -9.35 5.23 -8.76
CA PRO A 334 -10.62 4.90 -8.12
C PRO A 334 -11.86 5.34 -8.90
N LEU A 335 -11.78 6.45 -9.63
CA LEU A 335 -12.88 6.99 -10.44
C LEU A 335 -13.41 5.97 -11.47
N MET A 336 -12.57 5.04 -11.96
CA MET A 336 -13.00 3.96 -12.86
C MET A 336 -14.12 3.11 -12.23
N SER A 337 -14.01 2.80 -10.93
CA SER A 337 -15.04 2.05 -10.18
C SER A 337 -16.36 2.80 -10.10
N PHE A 338 -16.31 4.11 -9.84
CA PHE A 338 -17.49 4.95 -9.75
C PHE A 338 -18.19 5.13 -11.10
N LEU A 339 -17.43 5.40 -12.17
CA LEU A 339 -17.99 5.53 -13.52
C LEU A 339 -18.63 4.23 -14.02
N ARG A 340 -18.16 3.06 -13.55
CA ARG A 340 -18.79 1.77 -13.88
C ARG A 340 -20.16 1.59 -13.22
N VAL A 341 -20.26 1.94 -11.94
CA VAL A 341 -21.50 1.73 -11.16
C VAL A 341 -22.52 2.86 -11.38
N LYS A 342 -22.03 4.10 -11.54
CA LYS A 342 -22.84 5.30 -11.78
C LYS A 342 -22.22 6.13 -12.91
N PRO A 343 -22.37 5.72 -14.19
CA PRO A 343 -21.81 6.44 -15.34
C PRO A 343 -22.19 7.93 -15.41
N GLY A 344 -23.40 8.27 -14.95
CA GLY A 344 -23.90 9.65 -14.93
C GLY A 344 -23.23 10.58 -13.90
N VAL A 345 -22.28 10.11 -13.09
CA VAL A 345 -21.53 10.97 -12.16
C VAL A 345 -20.55 11.85 -12.94
N ALA A 346 -20.44 13.13 -12.58
CA ALA A 346 -19.40 14.00 -13.10
C ALA A 346 -18.06 13.61 -12.46
N GLY A 347 -17.09 13.19 -13.28
CA GLY A 347 -15.83 12.62 -12.81
C GLY A 347 -14.61 13.37 -13.32
N MET A 348 -13.66 13.66 -12.44
CA MET A 348 -12.36 14.24 -12.81
C MET A 348 -11.21 13.62 -12.01
N VAL A 349 -10.07 13.35 -12.65
CA VAL A 349 -8.82 13.01 -11.97
C VAL A 349 -7.88 14.21 -12.05
N LEU A 350 -7.38 14.67 -10.89
CA LEU A 350 -6.34 15.68 -10.77
C LEU A 350 -4.97 14.98 -10.68
N ALA A 351 -4.11 15.22 -11.66
CA ALA A 351 -2.79 14.57 -11.75
C ALA A 351 -1.69 15.52 -12.25
N ASP A 352 -0.42 15.13 -12.09
CA ASP A 352 0.77 15.87 -12.55
C ASP A 352 1.22 15.55 -13.99
N PHE A 353 0.50 14.66 -14.69
CA PHE A 353 0.85 14.19 -16.03
C PHE A 353 -0.30 14.32 -17.04
N ASP A 354 0.04 14.45 -18.32
CA ASP A 354 -0.95 14.51 -19.43
C ASP A 354 -1.22 13.15 -20.06
N ALA A 355 -0.30 12.59 -20.85
CA ALA A 355 -0.55 11.36 -21.60
C ALA A 355 0.06 10.09 -20.97
N ALA A 356 1.04 10.24 -20.08
CA ALA A 356 1.74 9.15 -19.41
C ALA A 356 2.38 9.66 -18.13
N PHE A 357 2.51 8.79 -17.12
CA PHE A 357 3.05 9.13 -15.81
C PHE A 357 4.41 9.83 -15.91
N THR A 358 4.58 10.90 -15.13
CA THR A 358 5.85 11.64 -15.04
C THR A 358 6.88 10.90 -14.20
N SER A 359 6.44 10.27 -13.11
CA SER A 359 7.30 9.47 -12.24
C SER A 359 7.72 8.18 -12.93
N PRO A 360 9.03 7.87 -12.97
CA PRO A 360 9.53 6.62 -13.53
C PRO A 360 9.43 5.45 -12.54
N TYR A 361 8.88 5.68 -11.33
CA TYR A 361 8.86 4.73 -10.22
C TYR A 361 7.45 4.32 -9.77
N TYR A 362 6.45 4.35 -10.67
CA TYR A 362 5.08 3.97 -10.32
C TYR A 362 5.03 2.55 -9.72
N GLN A 363 4.48 2.41 -8.51
CA GLN A 363 4.43 1.12 -7.78
C GLN A 363 5.79 0.38 -7.77
N SER A 364 6.81 1.08 -7.29
CA SER A 364 8.17 0.57 -7.07
C SER A 364 8.64 0.86 -5.65
N GLU A 365 9.58 0.04 -5.15
CA GLU A 365 10.33 0.31 -3.91
C GLU A 365 11.13 1.63 -3.97
N TYR A 366 11.42 2.11 -5.18
CA TYR A 366 12.04 3.40 -5.43
C TYR A 366 11.03 4.56 -5.50
N ASP A 367 9.73 4.33 -5.22
CA ASP A 367 8.75 5.41 -5.08
C ASP A 367 8.86 6.13 -3.73
N ASP A 368 9.99 6.79 -3.48
CA ASP A 368 10.33 7.45 -2.23
C ASP A 368 10.18 8.98 -2.29
N GLY A 369 10.46 9.64 -1.16
CA GLY A 369 10.30 11.09 -1.02
C GLY A 369 11.13 11.94 -1.98
N PHE A 370 12.14 11.38 -2.66
CA PHE A 370 12.93 12.09 -3.65
C PHE A 370 12.18 12.30 -4.97
N ASN A 371 11.09 11.57 -5.21
CA ASN A 371 10.29 11.69 -6.43
C ASN A 371 9.27 12.83 -6.39
N ILE A 372 9.09 13.47 -5.23
CA ILE A 372 8.08 14.50 -5.02
C ILE A 372 8.68 15.77 -4.45
N THR A 373 7.93 16.87 -4.54
CA THR A 373 8.36 18.15 -3.97
C THR A 373 7.30 18.72 -3.04
N VAL A 374 7.75 19.34 -1.95
CA VAL A 374 6.86 20.07 -1.02
C VAL A 374 6.07 21.16 -1.76
N GLN A 375 6.67 21.79 -2.77
CA GLN A 375 5.99 22.83 -3.56
C GLN A 375 4.81 22.28 -4.36
N ALA A 376 4.98 21.14 -5.04
CA ALA A 376 3.89 20.50 -5.77
C ALA A 376 2.73 20.10 -4.84
N LEU A 377 3.04 19.61 -3.64
CA LEU A 377 2.02 19.28 -2.63
C LEU A 377 1.30 20.53 -2.11
N VAL A 378 2.00 21.64 -1.86
CA VAL A 378 1.39 22.93 -1.49
C VAL A 378 0.46 23.43 -2.61
N ASP A 379 0.94 23.41 -3.85
CA ASP A 379 0.22 23.96 -4.99
C ASP A 379 -1.04 23.13 -5.31
N SER A 380 -0.93 21.80 -5.30
CA SER A 380 -2.08 20.91 -5.48
C SER A 380 -3.08 21.02 -4.34
N SER A 381 -2.63 21.20 -3.09
CA SER A 381 -3.52 21.37 -1.93
C SER A 381 -4.34 22.66 -2.02
N VAL A 382 -3.70 23.77 -2.41
CA VAL A 382 -4.37 25.07 -2.61
C VAL A 382 -5.36 24.99 -3.78
N LEU A 383 -4.92 24.40 -4.90
CA LEU A 383 -5.76 24.20 -6.08
C LEU A 383 -7.01 23.39 -5.72
N LEU A 384 -6.84 22.25 -5.07
CA LEU A 384 -7.94 21.37 -4.66
C LEU A 384 -8.87 22.07 -3.67
N ALA A 385 -8.34 22.73 -2.64
CA ALA A 385 -9.16 23.45 -1.66
C ALA A 385 -10.04 24.52 -2.32
N ARG A 386 -9.47 25.34 -3.21
CA ARG A 386 -10.24 26.38 -3.93
C ARG A 386 -11.25 25.78 -4.92
N THR A 387 -10.89 24.70 -5.60
CA THR A 387 -11.80 23.97 -6.50
C THR A 387 -13.03 23.51 -5.72
N LEU A 388 -12.82 22.79 -4.61
CA LEU A 388 -13.89 22.28 -3.77
C LEU A 388 -14.71 23.39 -3.13
N HIS A 389 -14.07 24.49 -2.73
CA HIS A 389 -14.76 25.66 -2.20
C HIS A 389 -15.66 26.32 -3.25
N GLY A 390 -15.18 26.49 -4.48
CA GLY A 390 -15.96 27.05 -5.58
C GLY A 390 -17.13 26.17 -5.99
N LEU A 391 -16.95 24.84 -5.95
CA LEU A 391 -18.02 23.87 -6.16
C LEU A 391 -19.07 23.88 -5.04
N ALA A 392 -18.63 24.04 -3.79
CA ALA A 392 -19.52 23.92 -2.64
C ALA A 392 -20.23 25.22 -2.22
N GLY A 393 -19.63 26.37 -2.51
CA GLY A 393 -20.10 27.67 -2.09
C GLY A 393 -21.48 28.04 -2.63
N SER A 394 -22.25 28.76 -1.82
CA SER A 394 -23.39 29.56 -2.29
C SER A 394 -22.91 30.90 -2.86
N PRO A 395 -23.75 31.68 -3.55
CA PRO A 395 -23.40 33.05 -3.97
C PRO A 395 -22.97 33.98 -2.82
N ASP A 396 -23.39 33.68 -1.58
CA ASP A 396 -23.06 34.45 -0.38
C ASP A 396 -21.79 33.93 0.33
N THR A 397 -21.19 32.84 -0.16
CA THR A 397 -19.99 32.26 0.44
C THR A 397 -18.78 33.16 0.16
N PRO A 398 -18.07 33.66 1.19
CA PRO A 398 -16.88 34.49 1.00
C PRO A 398 -15.77 33.72 0.29
N ALA A 399 -14.89 34.44 -0.40
CA ALA A 399 -13.71 33.86 -1.05
C ALA A 399 -12.79 33.13 -0.04
N LEU A 400 -12.20 32.01 -0.47
CA LEU A 400 -11.28 31.23 0.34
C LEU A 400 -9.89 31.89 0.40
N GLU A 401 -9.63 32.61 1.48
CA GLU A 401 -8.33 33.22 1.78
C GLU A 401 -7.36 32.18 2.38
N LEU A 402 -6.19 31.99 1.75
CA LEU A 402 -5.23 30.96 2.13
C LEU A 402 -3.82 31.54 2.33
N ASN A 403 -3.24 31.30 3.50
CA ASN A 403 -1.84 31.64 3.78
C ASN A 403 -0.91 30.49 3.33
N ARG A 404 -0.19 30.67 2.20
CA ARG A 404 0.71 29.64 1.65
C ARG A 404 1.81 29.20 2.61
N THR A 405 2.28 30.06 3.51
CA THR A 405 3.27 29.70 4.52
C THR A 405 2.69 28.69 5.51
N THR A 406 1.45 28.92 5.97
CA THR A 406 0.74 27.97 6.84
C THR A 406 0.44 26.65 6.10
N VAL A 407 0.07 26.72 4.82
CA VAL A 407 -0.13 25.53 3.99
C VAL A 407 1.16 24.72 3.89
N ARG A 408 2.29 25.38 3.64
CA ARG A 408 3.61 24.73 3.57
C ARG A 408 3.98 24.02 4.87
N VAL A 409 3.75 24.65 6.03
CA VAL A 409 4.00 24.02 7.34
C VAL A 409 3.15 22.75 7.49
N LEU A 410 1.86 22.83 7.17
CA LEU A 410 0.96 21.69 7.27
C LEU A 410 1.35 20.53 6.33
N VAL A 411 1.72 20.84 5.09
CA VAL A 411 2.23 19.87 4.12
C VAL A 411 3.50 19.22 4.66
N ALA A 412 4.44 20.00 5.21
CA ALA A 412 5.68 19.47 5.75
C ALA A 412 5.43 18.56 6.97
N GLU A 413 4.53 18.92 7.88
CA GLU A 413 4.17 18.08 9.03
C GLU A 413 3.58 16.74 8.59
N LEU A 414 2.68 16.73 7.61
CA LEU A 414 2.11 15.49 7.06
C LEU A 414 3.16 14.67 6.30
N ALA A 415 4.01 15.32 5.49
CA ALA A 415 5.05 14.65 4.73
C ALA A 415 6.09 13.97 5.63
N VAL A 416 6.49 14.62 6.73
CA VAL A 416 7.40 14.01 7.72
C VAL A 416 6.82 12.71 8.30
N CYS A 417 5.50 12.65 8.52
CA CYS A 417 4.85 11.45 9.05
C CYS A 417 4.64 10.35 8.01
N LEU A 418 4.26 10.74 6.79
CA LEU A 418 3.71 9.82 5.78
C LEU A 418 4.70 9.41 4.69
N ILE A 419 5.80 10.14 4.50
CA ILE A 419 6.77 9.89 3.42
C ILE A 419 8.14 9.49 3.97
N LEU A 420 8.60 10.07 5.08
CA LEU A 420 9.91 9.75 5.63
C LEU A 420 9.89 8.44 6.40
N ASP A 421 10.94 7.65 6.25
CA ASP A 421 11.10 6.39 6.99
C ASP A 421 11.38 6.66 8.49
N ASP A 422 12.12 7.72 8.79
CA ASP A 422 12.44 8.20 10.15
C ASP A 422 12.09 9.70 10.27
N PRO A 423 11.27 10.13 11.25
CA PRO A 423 10.65 9.32 12.31
C PRO A 423 9.46 8.46 11.86
N GLY A 424 8.98 8.64 10.62
CA GLY A 424 7.73 8.06 10.14
C GLY A 424 6.57 8.42 11.06
N MET A 425 5.72 7.46 11.40
CA MET A 425 4.55 7.65 12.27
C MET A 425 4.90 7.93 13.74
N ARG A 426 6.19 8.00 14.11
CA ARG A 426 6.65 8.58 15.40
C ARG A 426 6.78 10.11 15.35
N CYS A 427 6.48 10.74 14.22
CA CYS A 427 6.47 12.19 14.08
C CYS A 427 5.58 12.89 15.13
N SER A 428 5.84 14.19 15.34
CA SER A 428 5.10 15.01 16.30
C SER A 428 3.58 15.03 16.04
N LEU A 429 3.15 15.10 14.78
CA LEU A 429 1.72 15.13 14.45
C LEU A 429 1.00 13.80 14.77
N ALA A 430 1.60 12.67 14.41
CA ALA A 430 1.00 11.35 14.68
C ALA A 430 1.00 11.00 16.18
N SER A 431 2.05 11.36 16.92
CA SER A 431 2.15 11.10 18.37
C SER A 431 1.10 11.84 19.22
N LEU A 432 0.50 12.91 18.67
CA LEU A 432 -0.65 13.59 19.27
C LEU A 432 -1.96 12.82 19.09
N LEU A 433 -2.03 11.93 18.10
CA LEU A 433 -3.26 11.27 17.65
C LEU A 433 -3.29 9.76 17.92
N MET A 434 -2.13 9.11 17.97
CA MET A 434 -2.02 7.66 18.19
C MET A 434 -0.61 7.28 18.68
N ASN A 435 -0.49 6.06 19.21
CA ASN A 435 0.81 5.39 19.33
C ASN A 435 0.93 4.39 18.17
N PRO A 436 1.91 4.53 17.26
CA PRO A 436 2.09 3.60 16.15
C PRO A 436 2.57 2.24 16.63
N ASP A 437 2.16 1.20 15.93
CA ASP A 437 2.80 -0.11 15.98
C ASP A 437 4.19 0.03 15.32
N VAL A 438 5.21 -0.63 15.85
CA VAL A 438 6.62 -0.45 15.43
C VAL A 438 7.18 -1.79 14.96
N ASP A 439 7.78 -1.80 13.77
CA ASP A 439 8.53 -2.94 13.26
C ASP A 439 9.90 -3.01 13.95
N VAL A 440 10.33 -4.22 14.30
CA VAL A 440 11.65 -4.48 14.90
C VAL A 440 12.42 -5.40 13.96
N TYR A 441 13.55 -4.93 13.44
CA TYR A 441 14.39 -5.68 12.53
C TYR A 441 15.45 -6.50 13.28
N TYR A 442 16.07 -7.47 12.60
CA TYR A 442 17.05 -8.39 13.20
C TYR A 442 18.31 -7.70 13.72
N ASP A 443 18.67 -6.53 13.19
CA ASP A 443 19.78 -5.71 13.69
C ASP A 443 19.42 -4.87 14.92
N GLY A 444 18.18 -4.99 15.42
CA GLY A 444 17.65 -4.22 16.55
C GLY A 444 17.14 -2.83 16.17
N SER A 445 17.25 -2.43 14.90
CA SER A 445 16.65 -1.19 14.44
C SER A 445 15.13 -1.28 14.47
N THR A 446 14.47 -0.13 14.56
CA THR A 446 13.01 -0.05 14.63
C THR A 446 12.49 0.94 13.62
N SER A 447 11.36 0.63 12.98
CA SER A 447 10.68 1.53 12.04
C SER A 447 9.22 1.71 12.40
N ALA A 448 8.73 2.93 12.18
CA ALA A 448 7.31 3.25 12.19
C ALA A 448 6.92 3.91 10.87
N ALA A 449 7.68 3.67 9.81
CA ALA A 449 7.41 4.17 8.47
C ALA A 449 6.03 3.69 7.99
N VAL A 450 5.38 4.52 7.18
CA VAL A 450 4.17 4.09 6.49
C VAL A 450 4.56 3.05 5.45
N LYS A 451 3.99 1.84 5.57
CA LYS A 451 4.07 0.84 4.50
C LYS A 451 2.98 1.12 3.50
N GLY A 452 3.35 1.30 2.23
CA GLY A 452 2.40 1.48 1.13
C GLY A 452 1.69 0.19 0.73
N TYR A 453 2.17 -0.98 1.15
CA TYR A 453 1.44 -2.23 0.97
C TYR A 453 0.23 -2.30 1.91
N THR A 454 -0.94 -2.71 1.40
CA THR A 454 -2.18 -2.76 2.19
C THR A 454 -2.14 -3.78 3.34
N GLY A 455 -1.31 -4.81 3.23
CA GLY A 455 -1.21 -5.90 4.20
C GLY A 455 -2.26 -7.00 3.99
N ALA A 456 -2.36 -7.90 4.95
CA ALA A 456 -3.36 -8.96 4.99
C ALA A 456 -4.34 -8.78 6.16
N LEU A 457 -5.59 -9.19 5.94
CA LEU A 457 -6.65 -9.14 6.94
C LEU A 457 -6.82 -10.47 7.64
N SER A 458 -6.49 -10.50 8.92
CA SER A 458 -6.78 -11.64 9.80
C SER A 458 -8.26 -11.70 10.20
N TRP A 459 -8.93 -10.55 10.36
CA TRP A 459 -10.37 -10.45 10.64
C TRP A 459 -10.97 -9.10 10.26
N VAL A 460 -12.31 -9.05 10.22
CA VAL A 460 -13.09 -7.83 10.00
C VAL A 460 -13.88 -7.47 11.26
N ASN A 461 -13.75 -6.24 11.74
CA ASN A 461 -14.59 -5.72 12.83
C ASN A 461 -15.85 -5.07 12.24
N SER A 462 -17.02 -5.49 12.71
CA SER A 462 -18.33 -4.95 12.27
C SER A 462 -18.61 -3.53 12.74
N ASP A 463 -17.91 -3.06 13.77
CA ASP A 463 -17.99 -1.66 14.23
C ASP A 463 -17.05 -0.77 13.39
N PRO A 464 -17.60 0.14 12.57
CA PRO A 464 -16.81 1.06 11.73
C PRO A 464 -16.06 2.13 12.54
N ARG A 465 -16.21 2.18 13.86
CA ARG A 465 -15.54 3.18 14.73
C ARG A 465 -14.46 2.56 15.62
N ALA A 466 -14.33 1.23 15.56
CA ALA A 466 -13.38 0.51 16.38
C ALA A 466 -11.95 0.67 15.82
N SER A 467 -11.15 1.48 16.50
CA SER A 467 -9.74 1.75 16.13
C SER A 467 -8.79 0.59 16.46
N ARG A 468 -9.25 -0.44 17.17
CA ARG A 468 -8.42 -1.60 17.54
C ARG A 468 -8.10 -2.45 16.30
N SER A 469 -6.85 -2.89 16.21
CA SER A 469 -6.36 -3.80 15.17
C SER A 469 -6.63 -3.26 13.77
N LYS A 470 -6.25 -2.01 13.58
CA LYS A 470 -6.25 -1.28 12.31
C LYS A 470 -4.81 -0.90 11.98
N PRO A 471 -4.39 -0.93 10.71
CA PRO A 471 -3.05 -0.48 10.33
C PRO A 471 -2.75 0.95 10.77
N ASN A 472 -1.48 1.28 10.99
CA ASN A 472 -1.04 2.60 11.44
C ASN A 472 -1.60 3.73 10.59
N LEU A 473 -1.53 3.62 9.26
CA LEU A 473 -2.02 4.66 8.35
C LEU A 473 -3.53 4.90 8.50
N ALA A 474 -4.33 3.83 8.53
CA ALA A 474 -5.77 3.93 8.73
C ALA A 474 -6.11 4.56 10.09
N ARG A 475 -5.40 4.18 11.16
CA ARG A 475 -5.54 4.78 12.51
C ARG A 475 -5.25 6.27 12.49
N PHE A 476 -4.18 6.68 11.82
CA PHE A 476 -3.82 8.09 11.71
C PHE A 476 -4.87 8.89 10.95
N ILE A 477 -5.28 8.43 9.75
CA ILE A 477 -6.27 9.12 8.93
C ILE A 477 -7.59 9.27 9.69
N TYR A 478 -8.04 8.21 10.36
CA TYR A 478 -9.26 8.23 11.17
C TYR A 478 -9.18 9.23 12.33
N ASN A 479 -8.09 9.23 13.09
CA ASN A 479 -7.93 10.16 14.20
C ASN A 479 -7.75 11.61 13.71
N TYR A 480 -7.01 11.82 12.63
CA TYR A 480 -6.77 13.12 12.02
C TYR A 480 -8.07 13.74 11.51
N LEU A 481 -8.80 13.01 10.65
CA LEU A 481 -10.07 13.47 10.09
C LEU A 481 -11.17 13.53 11.16
N GLY A 482 -11.23 12.55 12.06
CA GLY A 482 -12.20 12.51 13.16
C GLY A 482 -12.06 13.71 14.09
N ASN A 483 -10.83 14.15 14.38
CA ASN A 483 -10.59 15.34 15.18
C ASN A 483 -10.86 16.63 14.38
N LEU A 484 -10.45 16.66 13.11
CA LEU A 484 -10.63 17.81 12.23
C LEU A 484 -12.11 18.11 11.97
N THR A 485 -12.92 17.09 11.72
CA THR A 485 -14.33 17.22 11.29
C THR A 485 -15.34 17.08 12.43
N ALA A 486 -14.88 16.97 13.68
CA ALA A 486 -15.77 16.86 14.83
C ALA A 486 -16.66 18.12 14.96
N VAL A 487 -17.95 17.90 15.21
CA VAL A 487 -18.93 18.97 15.41
C VAL A 487 -19.56 18.86 16.81
N PRO A 488 -19.93 19.97 17.46
CA PRO A 488 -20.64 19.90 18.74
C PRO A 488 -21.92 19.06 18.65
N LEU A 489 -22.27 18.35 19.73
CA LEU A 489 -23.56 17.68 19.81
C LEU A 489 -24.71 18.70 19.76
N PRO A 490 -25.84 18.38 19.09
CA PRO A 490 -27.05 19.20 19.17
C PRO A 490 -27.53 19.37 20.62
N ALA A 491 -27.99 20.57 20.99
CA ALA A 491 -28.36 20.94 22.36
C ALA A 491 -29.44 20.05 23.03
N ASN A 492 -30.25 19.34 22.24
CA ASN A 492 -31.36 18.49 22.72
C ASN A 492 -30.97 17.00 22.96
N ARG A 493 -29.69 16.68 23.13
CA ARG A 493 -29.22 15.28 23.29
C ARG A 493 -28.85 14.96 24.74
N THR A 494 -29.39 13.87 25.27
CA THR A 494 -29.17 13.38 26.64
C THR A 494 -27.75 12.84 26.90
N ASN A 495 -26.96 12.55 25.86
CA ASN A 495 -25.58 12.05 25.96
C ASN A 495 -24.51 13.16 25.94
N THR A 496 -24.85 14.41 26.30
CA THR A 496 -23.88 15.52 26.34
C THR A 496 -22.69 15.26 27.26
N THR A 497 -22.85 14.42 28.29
CA THR A 497 -21.78 14.08 29.24
C THR A 497 -20.62 13.31 28.61
N TRP A 498 -20.84 12.64 27.48
CA TRP A 498 -19.80 11.86 26.81
C TRP A 498 -18.99 12.70 25.81
N GLU A 499 -19.47 13.85 25.32
CA GLU A 499 -18.68 14.67 24.40
C GLU A 499 -17.44 15.21 25.12
N GLY A 500 -16.25 14.89 24.59
CA GLY A 500 -14.97 15.21 25.22
C GLY A 500 -14.59 14.32 26.41
N ALA A 501 -15.40 13.32 26.77
CA ALA A 501 -15.03 12.38 27.84
C ALA A 501 -13.85 11.48 27.42
N PRO A 502 -12.97 11.08 28.34
CA PRO A 502 -11.93 10.10 28.06
C PRO A 502 -12.50 8.78 27.54
N CYS A 503 -11.89 8.24 26.49
CA CYS A 503 -12.33 6.98 25.88
C CYS A 503 -11.16 6.06 25.54
N ASP A 504 -11.50 4.77 25.39
CA ASP A 504 -10.59 3.74 24.90
C ASP A 504 -11.35 2.69 24.08
N THR A 505 -10.63 1.71 23.53
CA THR A 505 -11.21 0.72 22.59
C THR A 505 -11.87 -0.49 23.28
N THR A 506 -11.91 -0.53 24.61
CA THR A 506 -12.29 -1.74 25.37
C THR A 506 -13.21 -1.49 26.57
N VAL A 507 -12.94 -0.46 27.38
CA VAL A 507 -13.65 -0.19 28.65
C VAL A 507 -14.53 1.04 28.48
N ASN A 508 -13.93 2.20 28.17
CA ASN A 508 -14.64 3.46 28.01
C ASN A 508 -15.03 3.68 26.54
N VAL A 509 -15.86 2.79 26.02
CA VAL A 509 -16.31 2.82 24.62
C VAL A 509 -17.35 3.93 24.44
N CYS A 510 -17.09 4.84 23.50
CA CYS A 510 -18.01 5.94 23.20
C CYS A 510 -19.36 5.40 22.69
N PRO A 511 -20.49 5.84 23.27
CA PRO A 511 -21.80 5.43 22.75
C PRO A 511 -22.06 6.09 21.40
N ALA A 512 -22.76 5.40 20.51
CA ALA A 512 -23.21 6.01 19.26
C ALA A 512 -24.07 7.27 19.53
N PRO A 513 -23.90 8.36 18.73
CA PRO A 513 -23.11 8.43 17.51
C PRO A 513 -21.61 8.76 17.72
N LEU A 514 -21.15 8.94 18.95
CA LEU A 514 -19.78 9.38 19.24
C LEU A 514 -18.75 8.32 18.83
N ALA A 515 -17.56 8.78 18.49
CA ALA A 515 -16.41 7.97 18.14
C ALA A 515 -15.24 8.30 19.07
N CYS A 516 -14.44 7.30 19.43
CA CYS A 516 -13.24 7.53 20.23
C CYS A 516 -12.09 8.00 19.33
N ILE A 517 -11.72 9.28 19.46
CA ILE A 517 -10.69 9.92 18.64
C ILE A 517 -9.46 10.22 19.49
N GLY A 518 -8.28 9.93 18.96
CA GLY A 518 -7.01 10.24 19.62
C GLY A 518 -6.56 9.23 20.67
N TRP A 519 -7.04 7.97 20.62
CA TRP A 519 -6.60 6.94 21.57
C TRP A 519 -5.17 6.48 21.26
N ARG A 520 -4.27 6.64 22.23
CA ARG A 520 -2.83 6.36 22.09
C ARG A 520 -2.44 5.08 22.80
N TYR A 521 -2.71 4.99 24.10
CA TYR A 521 -2.37 3.83 24.92
C TYR A 521 -3.19 3.83 26.22
N GLY A 522 -3.26 2.68 26.87
CA GLY A 522 -3.82 2.55 28.21
C GLY A 522 -5.35 2.68 28.27
N THR A 523 -5.93 2.03 29.27
CA THR A 523 -7.37 2.10 29.61
C THR A 523 -7.62 2.82 30.93
N LYS A 524 -6.55 3.21 31.63
CA LYS A 524 -6.58 3.84 32.96
C LYS A 524 -5.76 5.11 33.08
N ASP A 525 -4.91 5.44 32.09
CA ASP A 525 -4.14 6.68 32.05
C ASP A 525 -4.89 7.72 31.19
N PRO A 526 -5.46 8.79 31.80
CA PRO A 526 -6.19 9.81 31.06
C PRO A 526 -5.38 10.54 29.99
N ALA A 527 -4.05 10.51 30.08
CA ALA A 527 -3.15 11.08 29.07
C ALA A 527 -3.10 10.22 27.80
N GLY A 528 -3.10 8.90 27.93
CA GLY A 528 -3.10 7.97 26.79
C GLY A 528 -4.48 7.74 26.16
N MET A 529 -5.55 8.05 26.89
CA MET A 529 -6.94 7.89 26.45
C MET A 529 -7.34 8.89 25.35
N GLY A 530 -8.19 8.44 24.43
CA GLY A 530 -8.81 9.31 23.44
C GLY A 530 -9.90 10.20 24.03
N ARG A 531 -10.62 10.90 23.17
CA ARG A 531 -11.79 11.70 23.52
C ARG A 531 -12.97 11.31 22.64
N CYS A 532 -14.13 11.12 23.25
CA CYS A 532 -15.35 10.90 22.50
C CYS A 532 -15.73 12.17 21.74
N ARG A 533 -15.86 12.04 20.42
CA ARG A 533 -16.20 13.15 19.50
C ARG A 533 -17.36 12.76 18.62
N ASN A 534 -18.25 13.72 18.36
CA ASN A 534 -19.28 13.57 17.34
C ASN A 534 -18.71 13.89 15.95
N THR A 535 -18.40 12.84 15.19
CA THR A 535 -17.82 12.94 13.83
C THR A 535 -18.48 11.92 12.89
N THR A 536 -18.51 12.26 11.61
CA THR A 536 -18.93 11.37 10.52
C THR A 536 -17.82 10.40 10.10
N THR A 537 -16.61 10.56 10.62
CA THR A 537 -15.46 9.75 10.20
C THR A 537 -15.67 8.28 10.57
N LEU A 538 -15.64 7.39 9.57
CA LEU A 538 -15.81 5.95 9.71
C LEU A 538 -14.71 5.18 8.98
N TYR A 539 -14.33 4.04 9.54
CA TYR A 539 -13.61 3.00 8.81
C TYR A 539 -14.56 2.26 7.85
N PHE A 540 -14.00 1.72 6.77
CA PHE A 540 -14.62 0.65 6.00
C PHE A 540 -13.56 -0.39 5.61
N PRO A 541 -13.88 -1.70 5.60
CA PRO A 541 -12.91 -2.70 5.21
C PRO A 541 -12.75 -2.73 3.68
N ALA A 542 -11.56 -3.10 3.21
CA ALA A 542 -11.28 -3.37 1.81
C ALA A 542 -10.69 -4.77 1.68
N TYR A 543 -11.41 -5.63 0.99
CA TYR A 543 -11.02 -6.99 0.61
C TYR A 543 -11.88 -7.41 -0.58
N SER A 544 -11.47 -8.46 -1.29
CA SER A 544 -12.25 -8.97 -2.43
C SER A 544 -13.71 -9.23 -2.03
N THR A 545 -14.65 -8.74 -2.84
CA THR A 545 -16.09 -8.96 -2.70
C THR A 545 -16.52 -10.43 -2.87
N ARG A 546 -15.58 -11.29 -3.30
CA ARG A 546 -15.73 -12.76 -3.38
C ARG A 546 -15.32 -13.49 -2.10
N LEU A 547 -15.01 -12.74 -1.04
CA LEU A 547 -14.66 -13.27 0.26
C LEU A 547 -15.64 -12.72 1.30
N SER A 548 -15.83 -13.50 2.35
CA SER A 548 -16.61 -13.11 3.53
C SER A 548 -15.89 -13.58 4.79
N TYR A 549 -16.02 -12.78 5.86
CA TYR A 549 -15.50 -13.09 7.19
C TYR A 549 -16.65 -13.14 8.19
N GLY A 550 -16.63 -14.12 9.09
CA GLY A 550 -17.71 -14.36 10.03
C GLY A 550 -17.62 -15.71 10.73
N GLU A 551 -18.59 -15.99 11.59
CA GLU A 551 -18.71 -17.28 12.24
C GLU A 551 -19.26 -18.33 11.28
N ARG A 552 -18.48 -19.39 11.03
CA ARG A 552 -18.88 -20.51 10.16
C ARG A 552 -18.52 -21.85 10.78
N LYS A 553 -19.54 -22.62 11.18
CA LYS A 553 -19.41 -23.92 11.87
C LYS A 553 -18.67 -23.81 13.22
N GLY A 554 -18.99 -22.79 14.04
CA GLY A 554 -18.41 -22.61 15.37
C GLY A 554 -16.99 -22.01 15.39
N SER A 555 -16.47 -21.55 14.26
CA SER A 555 -15.17 -20.89 14.15
C SER A 555 -15.28 -19.63 13.29
N TRP A 556 -14.66 -18.55 13.73
CA TRP A 556 -14.47 -17.35 12.91
C TRP A 556 -13.40 -17.61 11.86
N ARG A 557 -13.72 -17.38 10.59
CA ARG A 557 -12.78 -17.60 9.48
C ARG A 557 -13.23 -16.88 8.21
N TRP A 558 -12.31 -16.80 7.27
CA TRP A 558 -12.59 -16.42 5.89
C TRP A 558 -13.19 -17.59 5.09
N TRP A 559 -14.01 -17.27 4.09
CA TRP A 559 -14.43 -18.21 3.07
C TRP A 559 -14.71 -17.51 1.74
N VAL A 560 -14.67 -18.29 0.66
CA VAL A 560 -15.10 -17.84 -0.68
C VAL A 560 -16.62 -17.80 -0.71
N ASP A 561 -17.14 -16.66 -1.13
CA ASP A 561 -18.55 -16.30 -1.18
C ASP A 561 -18.88 -15.65 -2.54
N ASP A 562 -20.11 -15.84 -3.01
CA ASP A 562 -20.60 -15.29 -4.27
C ASP A 562 -21.71 -14.24 -4.04
N ALA A 563 -21.86 -13.73 -2.82
CA ALA A 563 -22.87 -12.72 -2.45
C ALA A 563 -22.86 -11.48 -3.38
N ALA A 564 -21.68 -11.06 -3.85
CA ALA A 564 -21.55 -9.91 -4.74
C ALA A 564 -21.78 -10.25 -6.24
N ALA A 565 -21.82 -11.52 -6.64
CA ALA A 565 -21.76 -11.93 -8.05
C ALA A 565 -22.90 -11.34 -8.90
N ALA A 566 -24.12 -11.27 -8.36
CA ALA A 566 -25.25 -10.66 -9.07
C ALA A 566 -25.08 -9.14 -9.25
N TRP A 567 -24.52 -8.46 -8.25
CA TRP A 567 -24.20 -7.03 -8.33
C TRP A 567 -23.07 -6.78 -9.32
N GLU A 568 -22.02 -7.61 -9.29
CA GLU A 568 -20.91 -7.55 -10.23
C GLU A 568 -21.37 -7.72 -11.67
N ALA A 569 -22.19 -8.74 -11.94
CA ALA A 569 -22.76 -9.01 -13.25
C ALA A 569 -23.63 -7.83 -13.75
N LYS A 570 -24.45 -7.24 -12.87
CA LYS A 570 -25.29 -6.08 -13.19
C LYS A 570 -24.48 -4.90 -13.74
N TYR A 571 -23.30 -4.65 -13.19
CA TYR A 571 -22.43 -3.53 -13.59
C TYR A 571 -21.28 -3.95 -14.50
N SER A 572 -21.35 -5.17 -15.07
CA SER A 572 -20.33 -5.71 -15.96
C SER A 572 -18.91 -5.59 -15.37
N TRP A 573 -18.78 -5.89 -14.08
CA TRP A 573 -17.47 -5.97 -13.44
C TRP A 573 -16.69 -7.15 -14.02
N PRO A 574 -15.38 -7.01 -14.29
CA PRO A 574 -14.50 -8.15 -14.38
C PRO A 574 -14.58 -9.00 -13.11
N THR A 575 -14.29 -10.29 -13.23
CA THR A 575 -14.19 -11.17 -12.06
C THR A 575 -13.25 -10.57 -11.03
N ASP A 576 -13.73 -10.40 -9.81
CA ASP A 576 -12.93 -9.81 -8.74
C ASP A 576 -11.67 -10.66 -8.49
N PRO A 577 -10.47 -10.05 -8.51
CA PRO A 577 -9.25 -10.75 -8.19
C PRO A 577 -9.21 -11.02 -6.67
N MET A 578 -9.08 -12.29 -6.31
CA MET A 578 -8.88 -12.70 -4.93
C MET A 578 -7.39 -12.67 -4.62
N TRP A 579 -6.88 -11.52 -4.20
CA TRP A 579 -5.52 -11.41 -3.70
C TRP A 579 -5.42 -12.01 -2.30
N THR A 580 -4.53 -12.97 -2.12
CA THR A 580 -4.28 -13.65 -0.83
C THR A 580 -2.79 -13.80 -0.63
N GLU A 581 -2.33 -13.48 0.58
CA GLU A 581 -0.94 -13.57 0.99
C GLU A 581 -0.71 -14.87 1.73
N SER A 582 0.25 -15.67 1.26
CA SER A 582 0.59 -16.95 1.88
C SER A 582 0.99 -16.76 3.33
N ASP A 583 0.62 -17.71 4.19
CA ASP A 583 1.27 -17.83 5.49
C ASP A 583 2.70 -18.36 5.31
N TRP A 584 3.58 -18.02 6.24
CA TRP A 584 4.93 -18.56 6.34
C TRP A 584 5.31 -18.80 7.81
N PRO A 585 6.18 -19.79 8.09
CA PRO A 585 6.64 -20.08 9.44
C PRO A 585 7.35 -18.89 10.11
N GLU A 586 7.23 -18.83 11.44
CA GLU A 586 7.98 -17.88 12.25
C GLU A 586 9.49 -17.94 11.94
N ARG A 587 10.15 -16.77 11.96
CA ARG A 587 11.59 -16.59 11.68
C ARG A 587 12.00 -16.93 10.25
N THR A 588 11.05 -17.05 9.33
CA THR A 588 11.31 -17.07 7.90
C THR A 588 10.57 -15.90 7.24
N PRO A 589 11.02 -15.39 6.10
CA PRO A 589 12.18 -15.83 5.30
C PRO A 589 13.56 -15.56 5.90
N THR A 590 14.57 -16.34 5.49
CA THR A 590 15.99 -16.13 5.87
C THR A 590 16.96 -16.23 4.70
N LEU A 591 18.06 -15.49 4.79
CA LEU A 591 19.22 -15.55 3.92
C LEU A 591 20.47 -15.75 4.79
N THR A 592 21.32 -16.71 4.44
CA THR A 592 22.59 -16.95 5.13
C THR A 592 23.70 -17.10 4.10
N ILE A 593 24.81 -16.38 4.30
CA ILE A 593 25.97 -16.43 3.42
C ILE A 593 27.15 -17.00 4.19
N PHE A 594 27.82 -18.01 3.62
CA PHE A 594 28.94 -18.70 4.27
C PHE A 594 29.90 -19.29 3.24
N GLN A 595 31.04 -19.81 3.70
CA GLN A 595 31.96 -20.58 2.86
C GLN A 595 31.65 -22.07 2.99
N GLU A 596 31.45 -22.73 1.86
CA GLU A 596 31.32 -24.18 1.76
C GLU A 596 32.67 -24.79 1.37
N GLU A 597 33.04 -25.89 2.03
CA GLU A 597 34.25 -26.63 1.68
C GLU A 597 34.12 -27.28 0.31
N SER A 598 35.25 -27.49 -0.38
CA SER A 598 35.25 -28.17 -1.67
C SER A 598 34.70 -29.59 -1.55
N GLU A 599 33.99 -30.04 -2.59
CA GLU A 599 33.43 -31.41 -2.63
C GLU A 599 34.53 -32.48 -2.43
N ALA A 600 35.72 -32.25 -2.99
CA ALA A 600 36.88 -33.11 -2.78
C ALA A 600 37.28 -33.21 -1.30
N THR A 601 37.29 -32.08 -0.58
CA THR A 601 37.58 -32.06 0.87
C THR A 601 36.51 -32.82 1.65
N GLN A 602 35.23 -32.61 1.32
CA GLN A 602 34.12 -33.31 1.98
C GLN A 602 34.19 -34.83 1.79
N ILE A 603 34.47 -35.28 0.56
CA ILE A 603 34.63 -36.71 0.23
C ILE A 603 35.83 -37.30 0.98
N VAL A 604 36.99 -36.63 0.98
CA VAL A 604 38.18 -37.10 1.70
C VAL A 604 37.90 -37.20 3.19
N THR A 605 37.26 -36.20 3.79
CA THR A 605 36.88 -36.20 5.20
C THR A 605 35.94 -37.36 5.53
N LEU A 606 34.95 -37.63 4.67
CA LEU A 606 34.04 -38.77 4.84
C LEU A 606 34.78 -40.12 4.76
N VAL A 607 35.65 -40.30 3.75
CA VAL A 607 36.41 -41.55 3.57
C VAL A 607 37.35 -41.79 4.74
N VAL A 608 38.09 -40.77 5.18
CA VAL A 608 38.98 -40.86 6.34
C VAL A 608 38.17 -41.21 7.60
N GLY A 609 37.03 -40.55 7.81
CA GLY A 609 36.12 -40.84 8.92
C GLY A 609 35.62 -42.29 8.93
N LEU A 610 35.23 -42.82 7.76
CA LEU A 610 34.81 -44.21 7.62
C LEU A 610 35.96 -45.20 7.89
N VAL A 611 37.16 -44.92 7.38
CA VAL A 611 38.35 -45.77 7.59
C VAL A 611 38.73 -45.80 9.08
N ILE A 612 38.74 -44.65 9.75
CA ILE A 612 39.04 -44.58 11.18
C ILE A 612 37.98 -45.33 11.98
N THR A 613 36.70 -45.14 11.68
CA THR A 613 35.59 -45.80 12.38
C THR A 613 35.63 -47.32 12.21
N PHE A 614 35.92 -47.79 11.00
CA PHE A 614 36.05 -49.23 10.75
C PHE A 614 37.30 -49.80 11.44
N GLY A 615 38.42 -49.07 11.38
CA GLY A 615 39.66 -49.44 12.06
C GLY A 615 39.50 -49.55 13.57
N THR A 616 38.88 -48.55 14.22
CA THR A 616 38.60 -48.59 15.66
C THR A 616 37.64 -49.72 16.01
N GLY A 617 36.60 -49.95 15.19
CA GLY A 617 35.69 -51.09 15.35
C GLY A 617 36.40 -52.44 15.33
N ILE A 618 37.32 -52.66 14.39
CA ILE A 618 38.15 -53.88 14.33
C ILE A 618 39.03 -54.01 15.57
N VAL A 619 39.74 -52.95 15.95
CA VAL A 619 40.63 -52.97 17.11
C VAL A 619 39.85 -53.27 18.39
N SER A 620 38.70 -52.63 18.59
CA SER A 620 37.81 -52.92 19.72
C SER A 620 37.30 -54.36 19.70
N TRP A 621 36.88 -54.89 18.55
CA TRP A 621 36.41 -56.28 18.43
C TRP A 621 37.51 -57.30 18.73
N LEU A 622 38.72 -57.07 18.20
CA LEU A 622 39.89 -57.91 18.51
C LEU A 622 40.25 -57.84 19.99
N GLY A 623 40.18 -56.63 20.59
CA GLY A 623 40.38 -56.42 22.02
C GLY A 623 39.39 -57.20 22.89
N VAL A 624 38.10 -57.16 22.55
CA VAL A 624 37.05 -57.94 23.25
C VAL A 624 37.34 -59.44 23.13
N ARG A 625 37.65 -59.94 21.93
CA ARG A 625 38.00 -61.36 21.74
C ARG A 625 39.23 -61.78 22.53
N ALA A 626 40.26 -60.93 22.60
CA ALA A 626 41.46 -61.20 23.39
C ALA A 626 41.14 -61.26 24.88
N PHE A 627 40.31 -60.33 25.38
CA PHE A 627 39.85 -60.29 26.76
C PHE A 627 38.98 -61.51 27.13
N GLU A 628 38.01 -61.88 26.28
CA GLU A 628 37.19 -63.10 26.47
C GLU A 628 38.06 -64.37 26.50
N LYS A 629 39.07 -64.44 25.63
CA LYS A 629 40.01 -65.57 25.62
C LYS A 629 40.83 -65.62 26.91
N HIS A 630 41.23 -64.48 27.45
CA HIS A 630 41.96 -64.40 28.71
C HIS A 630 41.09 -64.83 29.89
N ILE A 631 39.82 -64.41 29.95
CA ILE A 631 38.85 -64.85 30.97
C ILE A 631 38.62 -66.37 30.93
N LYS A 632 38.57 -66.98 29.73
CA LYS A 632 38.40 -68.44 29.61
C LYS A 632 39.66 -69.25 29.93
N SER A 633 40.82 -68.61 30.02
CA SER A 633 42.12 -69.26 30.32
C SER A 633 42.53 -69.16 31.79
N HIS A 634 41.77 -68.42 32.59
CA HIS A 634 41.83 -68.38 34.06
C HIS A 634 40.57 -69.00 34.63
#